data_AF-A0A2V8A2E6-F1
#
_entry.id   AF-A0A2V8A2E6-F1
#
_cell.length_a   1.000
_cell.length_b   1.000
_cell.length_c   1.000
_cell.angle_alpha   90.00
_cell.angle_beta   90.00
_cell.angle_gamma   90.00
#
_symmetry.space_group_name_H-M   'P 1'
#
loop_
_entity.id
_entity.type
_entity.pdbx_description
1 polymer ?
#
loop_
_entity_poly.entity_id
_entity_poly.type
_entity_poly.pdbx_seq_one_letter_code
_entity_poly.pdbx_strand_id
1 'polypeptide(L)'
;MASECEVSRRAFVAGVSAFVFGAWTDPPAVTKRVEKLYKIAGCRQPNDLQFVPDGLWVLDQVDPNKAFEVRPEDGSIIQELQTESIHGSGITYGNGALWISSTKMADPKMPPRTLKVDPKSGKTLKSWVTPGSGLYGKITPTSTPSGAHGLKWVDGKYWMAVPASGKLFLMEPETGEIIRSIPAPGVRTHGLAWDNGFLWCVESDGRVIYKLDPSNGRALERIQLTRGDPEPHGLDIHDGVLWYCDAASSWICRLV
;
A
#
# COMPACT_ATOMS: atom_id res chain seq x y z
N MET A 1 24.63 -33.67 41.37
CA MET A 1 24.72 -32.84 40.14
C MET A 1 23.73 -33.40 39.14
N ALA A 2 22.97 -32.50 38.51
CA ALA A 2 21.93 -32.68 37.49
C ALA A 2 20.64 -33.40 37.93
N SER A 3 19.64 -32.58 38.27
CA SER A 3 18.23 -32.94 38.35
C SER A 3 17.59 -32.98 36.96
N GLU A 4 16.55 -33.79 36.84
CA GLU A 4 15.65 -33.96 35.71
C GLU A 4 15.10 -32.64 35.15
N CYS A 5 14.85 -32.62 33.84
CA CYS A 5 13.85 -31.73 33.25
C CYS A 5 13.13 -32.46 32.12
N GLU A 6 12.01 -33.10 32.48
CA GLU A 6 10.98 -33.51 31.54
C GLU A 6 10.48 -32.28 30.76
N VAL A 7 10.60 -32.32 29.44
CA VAL A 7 10.02 -31.30 28.56
C VAL A 7 8.50 -31.55 28.48
N SER A 8 7.77 -30.89 29.38
CA SER A 8 6.31 -30.85 29.39
C SER A 8 5.77 -30.27 28.08
N ARG A 9 5.03 -31.10 27.33
CA ARG A 9 4.16 -30.68 26.24
C ARG A 9 2.95 -29.93 26.81
N ARG A 10 3.07 -28.62 27.05
CA ARG A 10 1.93 -27.67 27.14
C ARG A 10 2.44 -26.26 27.40
N ALA A 11 2.42 -25.41 26.37
CA ALA A 11 2.02 -24.00 26.41
C ALA A 11 2.47 -23.30 25.12
N PHE A 12 1.74 -23.53 24.02
CA PHE A 12 1.69 -22.54 22.93
C PHE A 12 0.27 -21.99 22.91
N VAL A 13 -0.06 -21.16 23.90
CA VAL A 13 -1.20 -20.25 23.79
C VAL A 13 -0.66 -19.05 23.04
N ALA A 14 -0.76 -19.12 21.71
CA ALA A 14 -0.65 -17.93 20.88
C ALA A 14 -1.68 -16.92 21.40
N GLY A 15 -1.21 -15.76 21.84
CA GLY A 15 -2.08 -14.67 22.25
C GLY A 15 -2.99 -14.31 21.08
N VAL A 16 -4.26 -14.69 21.18
CA VAL A 16 -5.31 -14.08 20.39
C VAL A 16 -5.37 -12.64 20.89
N SER A 17 -4.72 -11.72 20.18
CA SER A 17 -5.03 -10.30 20.34
C SER A 17 -6.48 -10.15 19.91
N ALA A 18 -7.38 -10.10 20.90
CA ALA A 18 -8.73 -9.66 20.67
C ALA A 18 -8.63 -8.26 20.08
N PHE A 19 -8.94 -8.13 18.79
CA PHE A 19 -9.16 -6.84 18.17
C PHE A 19 -10.35 -6.22 18.91
N VAL A 20 -10.06 -5.32 19.85
CA VAL A 20 -11.05 -4.37 20.30
C VAL A 20 -11.24 -3.45 19.11
N PHE A 21 -12.20 -3.77 18.25
CA PHE A 21 -12.83 -2.78 17.40
C PHE A 21 -13.52 -1.80 18.34
N GLY A 22 -12.75 -0.85 18.89
CA GLY A 22 -13.33 0.34 19.48
C GLY A 22 -14.30 0.89 18.45
N ALA A 23 -15.54 1.12 18.85
CA ALA A 23 -16.63 1.46 17.94
C ALA A 23 -16.18 2.61 17.02
N TRP A 24 -15.80 2.27 15.79
CA TRP A 24 -15.50 3.26 14.77
C TRP A 24 -16.84 3.92 14.48
N THR A 25 -17.03 5.13 14.98
CA THR A 25 -18.13 5.97 14.55
C THR A 25 -17.94 6.17 13.06
N ASP A 26 -18.95 5.77 12.28
CA ASP A 26 -18.95 5.93 10.84
C ASP A 26 -18.75 7.41 10.48
N PRO A 27 -17.59 7.81 9.90
CA PRO A 27 -17.25 9.22 9.72
C PRO A 27 -18.12 9.85 8.64
N PRO A 28 -18.36 11.17 8.64
CA PRO A 28 -19.17 11.82 7.61
C PRO A 28 -18.71 11.47 6.19
N ALA A 29 -19.67 11.18 5.32
CA ALA A 29 -19.41 10.88 3.91
C ALA A 29 -19.30 12.16 3.10
N VAL A 30 -18.29 12.22 2.23
CA VAL A 30 -18.11 13.26 1.22
C VAL A 30 -18.39 12.65 -0.14
N THR A 31 -19.32 13.24 -0.87
CA THR A 31 -19.64 12.79 -2.23
C THR A 31 -18.59 13.31 -3.21
N LYS A 32 -18.07 12.40 -4.02
CA LYS A 32 -17.20 12.68 -5.16
C LYS A 32 -17.70 11.90 -6.37
N ARG A 33 -17.51 12.45 -7.56
CA ARG A 33 -17.74 11.74 -8.81
C ARG A 33 -16.41 11.16 -9.30
N VAL A 34 -16.45 9.91 -9.75
CA VAL A 34 -15.31 9.30 -10.42
C VAL A 34 -15.26 9.76 -11.86
N GLU A 35 -14.11 10.31 -12.25
CA GLU A 35 -13.77 10.60 -13.64
C GLU A 35 -12.68 9.62 -14.09
N LYS A 36 -13.00 8.80 -15.10
CA LYS A 36 -12.04 7.90 -15.74
C LYS A 36 -11.21 8.70 -16.75
N LEU A 37 -9.89 8.63 -16.63
CA LEU A 37 -8.99 9.44 -17.43
C LEU A 37 -8.45 8.64 -18.62
N TYR A 38 -7.55 7.71 -18.34
CA TYR A 38 -6.86 6.94 -19.36
C TYR A 38 -6.40 5.58 -18.82
N LYS A 39 -5.90 4.76 -19.75
CA LYS A 39 -5.16 3.53 -19.47
C LYS A 39 -3.77 3.68 -20.04
N ILE A 40 -2.77 3.21 -19.31
CA ILE A 40 -1.37 3.30 -19.72
C ILE A 40 -1.05 2.12 -20.64
N ALA A 41 -0.49 2.40 -21.82
CA ALA A 41 -0.11 1.34 -22.76
C ALA A 41 0.88 0.36 -22.10
N GLY A 42 0.62 -0.95 -22.18
CA GLY A 42 1.50 -1.96 -21.60
C GLY A 42 1.35 -2.17 -20.08
N CYS A 43 0.77 -1.23 -19.34
CA CYS A 43 0.44 -1.41 -17.92
C CYS A 43 -0.88 -2.19 -17.79
N ARG A 44 -0.82 -3.38 -17.21
CA ARG A 44 -1.95 -4.32 -17.17
C ARG A 44 -2.76 -4.18 -15.90
N GLN A 45 -2.10 -4.15 -14.74
CA GLN A 45 -2.73 -4.08 -13.43
C GLN A 45 -2.11 -2.94 -12.60
N PRO A 46 -2.38 -1.67 -12.94
CA PRO A 46 -1.91 -0.54 -12.16
C PRO A 46 -2.45 -0.66 -10.74
N ASN A 47 -1.55 -0.74 -9.76
CA ASN A 47 -1.90 -1.10 -8.40
C ASN A 47 -1.53 -0.01 -7.38
N ASP A 48 -0.54 0.83 -7.68
CA ASP A 48 -0.32 2.08 -6.95
C ASP A 48 0.25 3.19 -7.85
N LEU A 49 0.15 4.44 -7.40
CA LEU A 49 0.60 5.61 -8.15
C LEU A 49 1.19 6.69 -7.23
N GLN A 50 2.18 7.44 -7.72
CA GLN A 50 2.84 8.52 -6.99
C GLN A 50 3.17 9.67 -7.94
N PHE A 51 2.62 10.86 -7.67
CA PHE A 51 3.02 12.08 -8.34
C PHE A 51 4.46 12.46 -7.98
N VAL A 52 5.19 12.94 -8.98
CA VAL A 52 6.51 13.57 -8.87
C VAL A 52 6.47 14.89 -9.65
N PRO A 53 7.44 15.82 -9.48
CA PRO A 53 7.36 17.14 -10.09
C PRO A 53 7.10 17.15 -11.60
N ASP A 54 7.64 16.17 -12.33
CA ASP A 54 7.59 16.11 -13.79
C ASP A 54 6.74 14.95 -14.34
N GLY A 55 5.96 14.27 -13.50
CA GLY A 55 5.22 13.08 -13.93
C GLY A 55 4.41 12.35 -12.86
N LEU A 56 3.91 11.18 -13.25
CA LEU A 56 3.22 10.24 -12.38
C LEU A 56 3.86 8.87 -12.52
N TRP A 57 4.41 8.34 -11.44
CA TRP A 57 4.79 6.94 -11.37
C TRP A 57 3.57 6.06 -11.15
N VAL A 58 3.48 4.95 -11.87
CA VAL A 58 2.43 3.93 -11.72
C VAL A 58 3.09 2.55 -11.69
N LEU A 59 2.78 1.75 -10.67
CA LEU A 59 3.29 0.39 -10.53
C LEU A 59 2.29 -0.62 -11.08
N ASP A 60 2.74 -1.46 -12.01
CA ASP A 60 1.98 -2.60 -12.50
C ASP A 60 2.29 -3.85 -11.67
N GLN A 61 1.26 -4.44 -11.05
CA GLN A 61 1.38 -5.61 -10.20
C GLN A 61 1.73 -6.90 -10.97
N VAL A 62 1.59 -6.92 -12.30
CA VAL A 62 1.86 -8.13 -13.10
C VAL A 62 3.34 -8.50 -13.10
N ASP A 63 3.66 -9.73 -12.69
CA ASP A 63 5.02 -10.26 -12.76
C ASP A 63 5.48 -10.57 -14.19
N PRO A 64 6.77 -10.30 -14.54
CA PRO A 64 7.73 -9.55 -13.74
C PRO A 64 7.35 -8.06 -13.69
N ASN A 65 7.29 -7.49 -12.48
CA ASN A 65 6.66 -6.19 -12.21
C ASN A 65 7.35 -5.03 -12.91
N LYS A 66 6.56 -4.13 -13.49
CA LYS A 66 7.04 -2.91 -14.15
C LYS A 66 6.53 -1.66 -13.45
N ALA A 67 7.33 -0.60 -13.48
CA ALA A 67 6.89 0.74 -13.11
C ALA A 67 6.94 1.65 -14.35
N PHE A 68 5.93 2.49 -14.51
CA PHE A 68 5.80 3.43 -15.62
C PHE A 68 5.81 4.84 -15.06
N GLU A 69 6.68 5.70 -15.55
CA GLU A 69 6.53 7.14 -15.38
C GLU A 69 5.75 7.66 -16.59
N VAL A 70 4.65 8.36 -16.33
CA VAL A 70 3.75 8.85 -17.38
C VAL A 70 3.46 10.33 -17.20
N ARG A 71 3.08 10.98 -18.30
CA ARG A 71 2.47 12.31 -18.25
C ARG A 71 1.07 12.22 -17.62
N PRO A 72 0.78 12.99 -16.56
CA PRO A 72 -0.53 12.93 -15.91
C PRO A 72 -1.68 13.37 -16.80
N GLU A 73 -1.43 14.14 -17.86
CA GLU A 73 -2.48 14.72 -18.70
C GLU A 73 -3.14 13.66 -19.60
N ASP A 74 -2.36 12.69 -20.09
CA ASP A 74 -2.82 11.74 -21.10
C ASP A 74 -2.33 10.29 -20.91
N GLY A 75 -1.46 10.04 -19.91
CA GLY A 75 -0.90 8.73 -19.65
C GLY A 75 0.19 8.29 -20.65
N SER A 76 0.70 9.20 -21.48
CA SER A 76 1.83 8.92 -22.36
C SER A 76 3.09 8.60 -21.55
N ILE A 77 3.78 7.53 -21.96
CA ILE A 77 4.92 6.99 -21.21
C ILE A 77 6.13 7.90 -21.39
N ILE A 78 6.69 8.35 -20.28
CA ILE A 78 7.99 9.04 -20.18
C ILE A 78 9.09 7.98 -20.05
N GLN A 79 8.90 7.01 -19.16
CA GLN A 79 9.86 5.95 -18.87
C GLN A 79 9.16 4.66 -18.45
N GLU A 80 9.76 3.53 -18.80
CA GLU A 80 9.37 2.21 -18.32
C GLU A 80 10.57 1.57 -17.60
N LEU A 81 10.30 0.99 -16.44
CA LEU A 81 11.29 0.28 -15.63
C LEU A 81 10.84 -1.15 -15.37
N GLN A 82 11.74 -2.10 -15.65
CA GLN A 82 11.64 -3.43 -15.05
C GLN A 82 12.08 -3.34 -13.59
N THR A 83 11.23 -3.80 -12.66
CA THR A 83 11.57 -3.88 -11.23
C THR A 83 11.90 -5.32 -10.83
N GLU A 84 12.57 -5.48 -9.70
CA GLU A 84 12.81 -6.78 -9.06
C GLU A 84 11.72 -7.15 -8.03
N SER A 85 10.66 -6.33 -7.91
CA SER A 85 9.52 -6.65 -7.06
C SER A 85 8.70 -7.81 -7.64
N ILE A 86 8.05 -8.55 -6.76
CA ILE A 86 7.17 -9.68 -7.11
C ILE A 86 5.78 -9.37 -6.55
N HIS A 87 4.78 -9.33 -7.43
CA HIS A 87 3.44 -8.81 -7.13
C HIS A 87 3.51 -7.47 -6.39
N GLY A 88 4.32 -6.54 -6.88
CA GLY A 88 4.45 -5.19 -6.34
C GLY A 88 3.09 -4.51 -6.17
N SER A 89 2.91 -3.81 -5.06
CA SER A 89 1.60 -3.25 -4.73
C SER A 89 1.56 -1.79 -4.34
N GLY A 90 2.68 -1.22 -3.93
CA GLY A 90 2.78 0.18 -3.53
C GLY A 90 4.01 0.81 -4.12
N ILE A 91 3.92 2.09 -4.45
CA ILE A 91 5.03 2.86 -4.98
C ILE A 91 5.00 4.26 -4.38
N THR A 92 6.15 4.72 -3.91
CA THR A 92 6.33 6.13 -3.57
C THR A 92 7.72 6.60 -3.96
N TYR A 93 7.95 7.92 -3.95
CA TYR A 93 9.21 8.52 -4.38
C TYR A 93 9.70 9.48 -3.30
N GLY A 94 10.96 9.32 -2.93
CA GLY A 94 11.58 10.20 -1.93
C GLY A 94 13.05 9.87 -1.70
N ASN A 95 13.80 10.88 -1.28
CA ASN A 95 15.27 10.83 -1.17
C ASN A 95 15.95 10.31 -2.45
N GLY A 96 15.43 10.71 -3.61
CA GLY A 96 16.00 10.34 -4.92
C GLY A 96 15.81 8.87 -5.32
N ALA A 97 14.96 8.12 -4.63
CA ALA A 97 14.69 6.72 -4.91
C ALA A 97 13.19 6.43 -5.03
N LEU A 98 12.85 5.40 -5.81
CA LEU A 98 11.55 4.76 -5.70
C LEU A 98 11.55 3.81 -4.51
N TRP A 99 10.42 3.74 -3.82
CA TRP A 99 10.17 2.80 -2.73
C TRP A 99 9.00 1.94 -3.15
N ILE A 100 9.23 0.63 -3.25
CA ILE A 100 8.24 -0.32 -3.78
C ILE A 100 7.97 -1.41 -2.74
N SER A 101 6.71 -1.70 -2.48
CA SER A 101 6.32 -2.85 -1.65
C SER A 101 6.18 -4.09 -2.52
N SER A 102 7.07 -5.06 -2.33
CA SER A 102 7.00 -6.39 -2.93
C SER A 102 6.10 -7.27 -2.05
N THR A 103 4.85 -7.49 -2.45
CA THR A 103 3.89 -8.24 -1.60
C THR A 103 4.22 -9.72 -1.50
N LYS A 104 4.96 -10.23 -2.50
CA LYS A 104 5.46 -11.60 -2.58
C LYS A 104 6.97 -11.58 -2.83
N MET A 105 7.56 -12.76 -2.82
CA MET A 105 8.97 -13.00 -3.15
C MET A 105 9.07 -14.17 -4.12
N ALA A 106 10.11 -14.20 -4.95
CA ALA A 106 10.34 -15.29 -5.90
C ALA A 106 10.49 -16.65 -5.20
N ASP A 107 11.17 -16.67 -4.04
CA ASP A 107 11.07 -17.78 -3.10
C ASP A 107 9.93 -17.49 -2.10
N PRO A 108 8.81 -18.24 -2.13
CA PRO A 108 7.68 -18.02 -1.24
C PRO A 108 7.98 -18.28 0.25
N LYS A 109 9.15 -18.87 0.58
CA LYS A 109 9.63 -19.00 1.96
C LYS A 109 10.24 -17.72 2.51
N MET A 110 10.65 -16.81 1.63
CA MET A 110 11.22 -15.52 2.03
C MET A 110 10.10 -14.54 2.39
N PRO A 111 10.27 -13.75 3.47
CA PRO A 111 9.24 -12.80 3.87
C PRO A 111 9.12 -11.66 2.84
N PRO A 112 7.91 -11.14 2.59
CA PRO A 112 7.68 -9.98 1.74
C PRO A 112 8.53 -8.77 2.15
N ARG A 113 8.95 -7.96 1.18
CA ARG A 113 9.94 -6.89 1.40
C ARG A 113 9.50 -5.55 0.83
N THR A 114 10.01 -4.49 1.44
CA THR A 114 10.03 -3.15 0.84
C THR A 114 11.39 -2.92 0.19
N LEU A 115 11.39 -2.39 -1.02
CA LEU A 115 12.56 -2.20 -1.87
C LEU A 115 12.82 -0.71 -2.04
N LYS A 116 14.07 -0.27 -1.83
CA LYS A 116 14.59 1.01 -2.32
C LYS A 116 15.15 0.74 -3.71
N VAL A 117 14.62 1.41 -4.71
CA VAL A 117 14.83 1.13 -6.14
C VAL A 117 15.40 2.38 -6.81
N ASP A 118 16.42 2.18 -7.63
CA ASP A 118 16.98 3.24 -8.47
C ASP A 118 15.94 3.66 -9.54
N PRO A 119 15.49 4.92 -9.57
CA PRO A 119 14.45 5.38 -10.50
C PRO A 119 14.92 5.44 -11.95
N LYS A 120 16.20 5.17 -12.24
CA LYS A 120 16.73 5.15 -13.60
C LYS A 120 16.87 3.74 -14.16
N SER A 121 17.36 2.80 -13.35
CA SER A 121 17.59 1.42 -13.79
C SER A 121 16.51 0.42 -13.36
N GLY A 122 15.68 0.74 -12.36
CA GLY A 122 14.74 -0.20 -11.75
C GLY A 122 15.39 -1.23 -10.83
N LYS A 123 16.72 -1.14 -10.61
CA LYS A 123 17.47 -2.05 -9.74
C LYS A 123 17.19 -1.78 -8.26
N THR A 124 17.04 -2.84 -7.45
CA THR A 124 16.99 -2.71 -6.00
C THR A 124 18.36 -2.32 -5.44
N LEU A 125 18.40 -1.19 -4.75
CA LEU A 125 19.57 -0.68 -4.04
C LEU A 125 19.66 -1.27 -2.62
N LYS A 126 18.52 -1.43 -1.95
CA LYS A 126 18.40 -1.98 -0.60
C LYS A 126 16.99 -2.50 -0.38
N SER A 127 16.81 -3.41 0.58
CA SER A 127 15.48 -3.87 0.96
C SER A 127 15.38 -4.35 2.40
N TRP A 128 14.17 -4.25 2.95
CA TRP A 128 13.83 -4.56 4.33
C TRP A 128 12.64 -5.52 4.37
N VAL A 129 12.57 -6.35 5.41
CA VAL A 129 11.38 -7.16 5.66
C VAL A 129 10.22 -6.24 5.97
N THR A 130 9.06 -6.50 5.37
CA THR A 130 7.86 -5.71 5.64
C THR A 130 7.39 -5.99 7.07
N PRO A 131 7.27 -4.97 7.93
CA PRO A 131 6.77 -5.16 9.29
C PRO A 131 5.33 -5.64 9.28
N GLY A 132 5.02 -6.67 10.07
CA GLY A 132 3.66 -7.21 10.17
C GLY A 132 3.13 -7.90 8.91
N SER A 133 4.00 -8.24 7.93
CA SER A 133 3.61 -9.08 6.80
C SER A 133 3.07 -10.43 7.29
N GLY A 134 2.04 -10.94 6.63
CA GLY A 134 1.35 -12.15 7.09
C GLY A 134 0.13 -12.50 6.25
N LEU A 135 -0.70 -13.38 6.78
CA LEU A 135 -1.95 -13.79 6.14
C LEU A 135 -3.08 -12.83 6.55
N TYR A 136 -4.00 -12.52 5.63
CA TYR A 136 -5.17 -11.68 5.90
C TYR A 136 -6.32 -12.05 4.97
N GLY A 137 -7.53 -11.57 5.29
CA GLY A 137 -8.74 -11.90 4.54
C GLY A 137 -9.14 -13.37 4.69
N LYS A 138 -9.63 -13.98 3.61
CA LYS A 138 -10.01 -15.40 3.60
C LYS A 138 -8.76 -16.29 3.47
N ILE A 139 -8.40 -16.96 4.56
CA ILE A 139 -7.23 -17.84 4.62
C ILE A 139 -7.61 -19.26 4.14
N THR A 140 -6.79 -19.80 3.25
CA THR A 140 -6.85 -21.18 2.73
C THR A 140 -5.53 -21.92 3.01
N PRO A 141 -5.48 -23.25 2.89
CA PRO A 141 -4.22 -24.00 3.04
C PRO A 141 -3.11 -23.62 2.05
N THR A 142 -3.45 -22.94 0.94
CA THR A 142 -2.51 -22.46 -0.08
C THR A 142 -2.16 -20.99 0.06
N SER A 143 -2.69 -20.30 1.07
CA SER A 143 -2.42 -18.88 1.29
C SER A 143 -0.97 -18.65 1.70
N THR A 144 -0.33 -17.66 1.10
CA THR A 144 1.03 -17.23 1.43
C THR A 144 1.03 -15.84 2.07
N PRO A 145 2.00 -15.51 2.94
CA PRO A 145 2.13 -14.18 3.52
C PRO A 145 2.11 -13.07 2.47
N SER A 146 1.45 -11.95 2.78
CA SER A 146 1.43 -10.73 1.98
C SER A 146 2.24 -9.65 2.67
N GLY A 147 3.01 -8.90 1.88
CA GLY A 147 3.66 -7.67 2.31
C GLY A 147 2.71 -6.48 2.31
N ALA A 148 3.33 -5.29 2.34
CA ALA A 148 2.64 -4.02 2.29
C ALA A 148 1.96 -3.80 0.95
N HIS A 149 0.86 -3.05 0.98
CA HIS A 149 0.14 -2.63 -0.22
C HIS A 149 0.60 -1.22 -0.56
N GLY A 150 -0.17 -0.16 -0.28
CA GLY A 150 0.20 1.22 -0.63
C GLY A 150 1.33 1.82 0.21
N LEU A 151 2.04 2.78 -0.38
CA LEU A 151 3.11 3.56 0.24
C LEU A 151 2.89 5.06 0.02
N LYS A 152 3.29 5.91 0.98
CA LYS A 152 3.30 7.37 0.77
C LYS A 152 4.46 8.06 1.46
N TRP A 153 5.30 8.73 0.68
CA TRP A 153 6.39 9.55 1.20
C TRP A 153 5.87 10.86 1.80
N VAL A 154 6.35 11.19 2.99
CA VAL A 154 6.02 12.41 3.75
C VAL A 154 7.24 12.81 4.57
N ASP A 155 7.75 14.03 4.36
CA ASP A 155 8.77 14.67 5.20
C ASP A 155 9.98 13.77 5.55
N GLY A 156 10.55 13.14 4.53
CA GLY A 156 11.75 12.30 4.66
C GLY A 156 11.48 10.89 5.19
N LYS A 157 10.21 10.51 5.35
CA LYS A 157 9.74 9.19 5.81
C LYS A 157 8.72 8.64 4.83
N TYR A 158 8.25 7.41 5.04
CA TYR A 158 7.09 6.92 4.32
C TYR A 158 6.09 6.21 5.22
N TRP A 159 4.81 6.43 4.93
CA TRP A 159 3.71 5.62 5.42
C TRP A 159 3.55 4.36 4.57
N MET A 160 3.06 3.30 5.20
CA MET A 160 2.90 1.99 4.61
C MET A 160 1.63 1.31 5.13
N ALA A 161 0.78 0.85 4.22
CA ALA A 161 -0.38 0.03 4.56
C ALA A 161 0.00 -1.46 4.57
N VAL A 162 -0.25 -2.15 5.69
CA VAL A 162 0.03 -3.58 5.81
C VAL A 162 -1.23 -4.32 6.27
N PRO A 163 -2.05 -4.83 5.32
CA PRO A 163 -3.32 -5.50 5.62
C PRO A 163 -3.24 -6.58 6.70
N ALA A 164 -2.24 -7.46 6.63
CA ALA A 164 -2.07 -8.55 7.58
C ALA A 164 -1.77 -8.11 9.02
N SER A 165 -1.27 -6.89 9.20
CA SER A 165 -1.07 -6.32 10.53
C SER A 165 -2.29 -5.57 11.06
N GLY A 166 -3.23 -5.20 10.18
CA GLY A 166 -4.32 -4.27 10.50
C GLY A 166 -3.83 -2.85 10.85
N LYS A 167 -2.63 -2.47 10.41
CA LYS A 167 -1.99 -1.20 10.75
C LYS A 167 -1.43 -0.47 9.53
N LEU A 168 -1.31 0.84 9.70
CA LEU A 168 -0.46 1.71 8.89
C LEU A 168 0.80 2.03 9.70
N PHE A 169 1.97 1.88 9.09
CA PHE A 169 3.27 2.16 9.72
C PHE A 169 3.91 3.40 9.10
N LEU A 170 4.46 4.27 9.92
CA LEU A 170 5.41 5.29 9.48
C LEU A 170 6.82 4.74 9.68
N MET A 171 7.62 4.74 8.63
CA MET A 171 8.89 4.07 8.57
C MET A 171 10.04 5.06 8.43
N GLU A 172 11.15 4.77 9.10
CA GLU A 172 12.45 5.40 8.85
C GLU A 172 13.07 4.73 7.60
N PRO A 173 13.28 5.46 6.49
CA PRO A 173 13.66 4.84 5.23
C PRO A 173 15.03 4.16 5.22
N GLU A 174 16.03 4.72 5.91
CA GLU A 174 17.39 4.18 5.80
C GLU A 174 17.63 2.98 6.74
N THR A 175 16.99 2.98 7.92
CA THR A 175 17.10 1.88 8.89
C THR A 175 16.02 0.81 8.69
N GLY A 176 14.85 1.18 8.16
CA GLY A 176 13.67 0.32 8.07
C GLY A 176 12.93 0.17 9.41
N GLU A 177 13.23 1.04 10.38
CA GLU A 177 12.58 1.01 11.69
C GLU A 177 11.17 1.60 11.64
N ILE A 178 10.30 1.05 12.48
CA ILE A 178 8.95 1.60 12.68
C ILE A 178 9.06 2.79 13.62
N ILE A 179 8.77 3.99 13.11
CA ILE A 179 8.71 5.21 13.92
C ILE A 179 7.42 5.24 14.73
N ARG A 180 6.31 4.86 14.09
CA ARG A 180 4.99 4.77 14.71
C ARG A 180 4.07 3.85 13.93
N SER A 181 2.98 3.44 14.57
CA SER A 181 1.89 2.74 13.91
C SER A 181 0.54 3.30 14.35
N ILE A 182 -0.44 3.29 13.45
CA ILE A 182 -1.84 3.57 13.73
C ILE A 182 -2.71 2.40 13.21
N PRO A 183 -3.92 2.19 13.75
CA PRO A 183 -4.86 1.24 13.18
C PRO A 183 -5.19 1.59 11.72
N ALA A 184 -5.33 0.57 10.89
CA ALA A 184 -5.81 0.72 9.52
C ALA A 184 -7.35 0.78 9.51
N PRO A 185 -7.99 1.52 8.59
CA PRO A 185 -9.45 1.70 8.58
C PRO A 185 -10.25 0.50 8.03
N GLY A 186 -9.61 -0.65 7.80
CA GLY A 186 -10.28 -1.86 7.32
C GLY A 186 -9.33 -3.01 7.04
N VAL A 187 -9.84 -4.04 6.38
CA VAL A 187 -9.13 -5.31 6.20
C VAL A 187 -8.16 -5.25 5.02
N ARG A 188 -8.59 -4.75 3.86
CA ARG A 188 -7.77 -4.72 2.65
C ARG A 188 -7.39 -3.28 2.32
N THR A 189 -6.46 -2.74 3.11
CA THR A 189 -5.96 -1.38 2.92
C THR A 189 -4.89 -1.30 1.83
N HIS A 190 -5.00 -0.28 0.97
CA HIS A 190 -4.16 -0.11 -0.23
C HIS A 190 -3.51 1.27 -0.27
N GLY A 191 -3.64 2.01 -1.37
CA GLY A 191 -2.98 3.27 -1.65
C GLY A 191 -3.18 4.31 -0.56
N LEU A 192 -2.17 5.17 -0.42
CA LEU A 192 -2.08 6.18 0.61
C LEU A 192 -1.79 7.55 -0.01
N ALA A 193 -2.51 8.59 0.39
CA ALA A 193 -2.21 9.97 -0.01
C ALA A 193 -2.03 10.87 1.22
N TRP A 194 -1.28 11.96 1.07
CA TRP A 194 -1.06 12.93 2.14
C TRP A 194 -1.59 14.29 1.74
N ASP A 195 -2.50 14.83 2.55
CA ASP A 195 -3.22 16.07 2.26
C ASP A 195 -3.19 16.96 3.51
N ASN A 196 -2.34 17.99 3.48
CA ASN A 196 -2.31 19.05 4.49
C ASN A 196 -2.29 18.56 5.95
N GLY A 197 -1.47 17.54 6.24
CA GLY A 197 -1.35 16.97 7.59
C GLY A 197 -2.30 15.81 7.89
N PHE A 198 -3.12 15.40 6.92
CA PHE A 198 -4.00 14.24 7.02
C PHE A 198 -3.56 13.13 6.08
N LEU A 199 -3.82 11.89 6.49
CA LEU A 199 -3.54 10.71 5.68
C LEU A 199 -4.84 10.20 5.06
N TRP A 200 -4.87 9.99 3.76
CA TRP A 200 -5.96 9.27 3.09
C TRP A 200 -5.53 7.82 2.85
N CYS A 201 -6.47 6.89 3.02
CA CYS A 201 -6.21 5.45 2.85
C CYS A 201 -7.37 4.78 2.13
N VAL A 202 -7.05 4.00 1.11
CA VAL A 202 -7.99 3.12 0.43
C VAL A 202 -8.28 1.89 1.30
N GLU A 203 -9.54 1.48 1.35
CA GLU A 203 -10.03 0.15 1.74
C GLU A 203 -10.75 -0.44 0.51
N SER A 204 -10.08 -1.37 -0.18
CA SER A 204 -10.48 -1.74 -1.54
C SER A 204 -11.73 -2.62 -1.58
N ASP A 205 -11.88 -3.56 -0.63
CA ASP A 205 -13.01 -4.51 -0.63
C ASP A 205 -14.36 -3.78 -0.47
N GLY A 206 -14.40 -2.76 0.39
CA GLY A 206 -15.55 -1.88 0.62
C GLY A 206 -15.63 -0.70 -0.34
N ARG A 207 -14.60 -0.46 -1.17
CA ARG A 207 -14.49 0.68 -2.09
C ARG A 207 -14.65 2.02 -1.38
N VAL A 208 -13.98 2.13 -0.24
CA VAL A 208 -14.02 3.33 0.61
C VAL A 208 -12.64 3.94 0.68
N ILE A 209 -12.58 5.26 0.61
CA ILE A 209 -11.35 6.03 0.83
C ILE A 209 -11.57 6.85 2.09
N TYR A 210 -10.78 6.60 3.13
CA TYR A 210 -10.91 7.25 4.42
C TYR A 210 -9.87 8.35 4.58
N LYS A 211 -10.28 9.51 5.07
CA LYS A 211 -9.38 10.52 5.64
C LYS A 211 -9.14 10.19 7.10
N LEU A 212 -7.89 10.15 7.52
CA LEU A 212 -7.46 9.71 8.82
C LEU A 212 -6.65 10.79 9.53
N ASP A 213 -6.84 10.89 10.84
CA ASP A 213 -5.91 11.57 11.72
C ASP A 213 -4.65 10.72 11.89
N PRO A 214 -3.47 11.16 11.37
CA PRO A 214 -2.25 10.35 11.43
C PRO A 214 -1.71 10.21 12.86
N SER A 215 -2.23 10.95 13.84
CA SER A 215 -1.83 10.85 15.24
C SER A 215 -2.38 9.59 15.93
N ASN A 216 -3.51 9.05 15.46
CA ASN A 216 -4.22 7.97 16.16
C ASN A 216 -5.00 7.02 15.24
N GLY A 217 -5.09 7.30 13.93
CA GLY A 217 -5.82 6.50 12.94
C GLY A 217 -7.32 6.78 12.89
N ARG A 218 -7.87 7.69 13.70
CA ARG A 218 -9.31 8.01 13.70
C ARG A 218 -9.74 8.48 12.32
N ALA A 219 -10.78 7.84 11.79
CA ALA A 219 -11.39 8.27 10.55
C ALA A 219 -12.17 9.57 10.75
N LEU A 220 -11.90 10.55 9.89
CA LEU A 220 -12.44 11.91 9.94
C LEU A 220 -13.55 12.10 8.92
N GLU A 221 -13.33 11.56 7.73
CA GLU A 221 -14.23 11.64 6.58
C GLU A 221 -14.08 10.35 5.76
N ARG A 222 -15.08 10.04 4.93
CA ARG A 222 -14.99 8.96 3.95
C ARG A 222 -15.56 9.35 2.60
N ILE A 223 -14.98 8.78 1.54
CA ILE A 223 -15.54 8.80 0.19
C ILE A 223 -15.96 7.36 -0.13
N GLN A 224 -17.26 7.14 -0.33
CA GLN A 224 -17.80 5.85 -0.72
C GLN A 224 -17.95 5.81 -2.24
N LEU A 225 -17.23 4.90 -2.91
CA LEU A 225 -17.44 4.63 -4.33
C LEU A 225 -18.52 3.56 -4.51
N THR A 226 -19.10 3.51 -5.71
CA THR A 226 -20.12 2.53 -6.06
C THR A 226 -19.49 1.28 -6.68
N ARG A 227 -20.29 0.21 -6.81
CA ARG A 227 -19.85 -1.01 -7.52
C ARG A 227 -19.65 -0.79 -9.02
N GLY A 228 -20.20 0.28 -9.60
CA GLY A 228 -20.01 0.62 -11.02
C GLY A 228 -18.71 1.37 -11.30
N ASP A 229 -18.09 1.93 -10.26
CA ASP A 229 -16.81 2.63 -10.36
C ASP A 229 -15.64 1.63 -10.42
N PRO A 230 -14.49 2.00 -11.04
CA PRO A 230 -13.25 1.24 -10.91
C PRO A 230 -12.88 1.02 -9.44
N GLU A 231 -12.38 -0.18 -9.11
CA GLU A 231 -12.02 -0.53 -7.73
C GLU A 231 -10.76 0.21 -7.28
N PRO A 232 -10.81 1.00 -6.19
CA PRO A 232 -9.65 1.76 -5.78
C PRO A 232 -8.57 0.82 -5.24
N HIS A 233 -7.38 0.89 -5.81
CA HIS A 233 -6.15 0.28 -5.30
C HIS A 233 -5.16 1.39 -4.93
N GLY A 234 -4.46 1.94 -5.92
CA GLY A 234 -3.51 3.04 -5.71
C GLY A 234 -4.17 4.33 -5.27
N LEU A 235 -3.41 5.23 -4.63
CA LEU A 235 -3.94 6.55 -4.27
C LEU A 235 -2.81 7.57 -4.16
N ASP A 236 -3.00 8.73 -4.77
CA ASP A 236 -2.22 9.92 -4.46
C ASP A 236 -3.08 11.17 -4.62
N ILE A 237 -2.56 12.33 -4.23
CA ILE A 237 -3.22 13.62 -4.38
C ILE A 237 -2.34 14.58 -5.19
N HIS A 238 -2.96 15.32 -6.11
CA HIS A 238 -2.32 16.38 -6.88
C HIS A 238 -3.28 17.55 -7.01
N ASP A 239 -2.80 18.75 -6.67
CA ASP A 239 -3.59 19.99 -6.67
C ASP A 239 -4.95 19.87 -5.94
N GLY A 240 -4.93 19.17 -4.79
CA GLY A 240 -6.12 18.94 -3.96
C GLY A 240 -7.13 17.93 -4.54
N VAL A 241 -6.79 17.24 -5.63
CA VAL A 241 -7.61 16.21 -6.26
C VAL A 241 -7.00 14.84 -6.02
N LEU A 242 -7.79 13.92 -5.48
CA LEU A 242 -7.37 12.53 -5.29
C LEU A 242 -7.43 11.77 -6.61
N TRP A 243 -6.35 11.04 -6.91
CA TRP A 243 -6.23 10.14 -8.05
C TRP A 243 -6.02 8.73 -7.56
N TYR A 244 -6.62 7.77 -8.25
CA TYR A 244 -6.50 6.35 -7.91
C TYR A 244 -6.42 5.51 -9.18
N CYS A 245 -5.96 4.27 -9.04
CA CYS A 245 -5.95 3.30 -10.13
C CYS A 245 -6.69 2.02 -9.74
N ASP A 246 -7.14 1.29 -10.76
CA ASP A 246 -7.81 0.01 -10.61
C ASP A 246 -7.02 -1.09 -11.34
N ALA A 247 -6.52 -2.06 -10.57
CA ALA A 247 -5.76 -3.19 -11.08
C ALA A 247 -6.58 -4.06 -12.05
N ALA A 248 -7.90 -4.18 -11.87
CA ALA A 248 -8.73 -5.06 -12.69
C ALA A 248 -9.14 -4.42 -14.03
N SER A 249 -9.50 -3.13 -14.02
CA SER A 249 -9.95 -2.43 -15.23
C SER A 249 -8.87 -1.60 -15.93
N SER A 250 -7.71 -1.44 -15.30
CA SER A 250 -6.54 -0.66 -15.74
C SER A 250 -6.77 0.84 -15.85
N TRP A 251 -7.88 1.36 -15.33
CA TRP A 251 -8.18 2.78 -15.37
C TRP A 251 -7.35 3.55 -14.34
N ILE A 252 -6.79 4.67 -14.78
CA ILE A 252 -6.43 5.79 -13.91
C ILE A 252 -7.65 6.70 -13.80
N CYS A 253 -7.99 7.09 -12.58
CA CYS A 253 -9.18 7.86 -12.25
C CYS A 253 -8.83 9.04 -11.35
N ARG A 254 -9.68 10.06 -11.34
CA ARG A 254 -9.66 11.14 -10.33
C ARG A 254 -11.03 11.37 -9.71
N LEU A 255 -11.04 11.97 -8.53
CA LEU A 255 -12.24 12.26 -7.75
C LEU A 255 -12.56 13.76 -7.79
N VAL A 256 -13.64 14.13 -8.49
CA VAL A 256 -14.09 15.52 -8.68
C VAL A 256 -15.35 15.84 -7.91
#